data_AF-A0A2A2IMR7-F1
#
_entry.id   AF-A0A2A2IMR7-F1
#
_cell.length_a   1.000
_cell.length_b   1.000
_cell.length_c   1.000
_cell.angle_alpha   90.00
_cell.angle_beta   90.00
_cell.angle_gamma   90.00
#
_symmetry.space_group_name_H-M   'P 1'
#
loop_
_entity.id
_entity.type
_entity.pdbx_description
1 polymer ?
#
loop_
_entity_poly.entity_id
_entity_poly.type
_entity_poly.pdbx_seq_one_letter_code
_entity_poly.pdbx_strand_id
1 'polypeptide(L)'
;MPKVSTYNIAGAQTGEIELNDSVFGVEVNEAVMRQAVLRQLANERLGTHSTKTRGLVRGGGKKPWKQKGTGRARVGSTRSPLWVGGGTIWGPHPRSYAQKMPRKARRLAVKSALSDKVNTNELFVLDEITLAAPKTKEIVNIINNFKFAGEKVLFITDNDEIVARCARNITGVKAVSTEGVNIFDLLHHTKLFVTKSAVAKIEEVLA
;
A
#
# COMPACT_ATOMS: atom_id res chain seq x y z
N MET A 1 0.27 22.66 18.07
CA MET A 1 1.52 21.89 18.02
C MET A 1 1.43 20.72 18.98
N PRO A 2 1.18 19.51 18.49
CA PRO A 2 1.12 18.33 19.34
C PRO A 2 2.51 18.01 19.93
N LYS A 3 2.55 17.69 21.22
CA LYS A 3 3.76 17.25 21.93
C LYS A 3 3.78 15.74 21.98
N VAL A 4 4.88 15.14 21.57
CA VAL A 4 5.08 13.70 21.61
C VAL A 4 6.36 13.38 22.36
N SER A 5 6.31 12.39 23.23
CA SER A 5 7.47 11.91 23.97
C SER A 5 8.48 11.24 23.03
N THR A 6 9.76 11.56 23.21
CA THR A 6 10.87 10.88 22.53
C THR A 6 11.36 9.73 23.39
N TYR A 7 11.73 8.64 22.73
CA TYR A 7 12.19 7.42 23.37
C TYR A 7 13.55 7.00 22.82
N ASN A 8 14.31 6.30 23.65
CA ASN A 8 15.49 5.57 23.20
C ASN A 8 15.13 4.14 22.74
N ILE A 9 16.12 3.44 22.18
CA ILE A 9 16.04 2.03 21.74
C ILE A 9 15.62 1.08 22.88
N ALA A 10 15.93 1.44 24.13
CA ALA A 10 15.58 0.67 25.33
C ALA A 10 14.14 0.91 25.81
N GLY A 11 13.39 1.82 25.18
CA GLY A 11 12.01 2.16 25.57
C GLY A 11 11.92 3.16 26.74
N ALA A 12 13.03 3.75 27.17
CA ALA A 12 13.02 4.82 28.16
C ALA A 12 12.76 6.17 27.48
N GLN A 13 11.95 7.00 28.12
CA GLN A 13 11.63 8.34 27.66
C GLN A 13 12.87 9.24 27.82
N THR A 14 13.33 9.84 26.73
CA THR A 14 14.51 10.72 26.71
C THR A 14 14.14 12.20 26.75
N GLY A 15 12.91 12.54 26.33
CA GLY A 15 12.42 13.92 26.29
C GLY A 15 11.04 14.05 25.64
N GLU A 16 10.75 15.25 25.17
CA GLU A 16 9.56 15.60 24.38
C GLU A 16 9.98 16.39 23.14
N ILE A 17 9.28 16.18 22.04
CA ILE A 17 9.43 16.94 20.81
C ILE A 17 8.10 17.61 20.45
N GLU A 18 8.17 18.87 20.03
CA GLU A 18 7.03 19.58 19.46
C GLU A 18 6.97 19.28 17.96
N LEU A 19 5.82 18.77 17.50
CA LEU A 19 5.58 18.47 16.10
C LEU A 19 4.84 19.62 15.41
N ASN A 20 5.08 19.79 14.11
CA ASN A 20 4.43 20.82 13.31
C ASN A 20 2.92 20.53 13.15
N ASP A 21 2.10 21.50 13.60
CA ASP A 21 0.63 21.43 13.58
C ASP A 21 0.06 21.26 12.17
N SER A 22 0.73 21.84 11.17
CA SER A 22 0.30 21.77 9.76
C SER A 22 0.42 20.38 9.13
N VAL A 23 1.10 19.43 9.80
CA VAL A 23 1.31 18.06 9.33
C VAL A 23 0.70 17.04 10.29
N PHE A 24 0.87 17.23 11.60
CA PHE A 24 0.46 16.30 12.65
C PHE A 24 -0.77 16.76 13.45
N GLY A 25 -1.28 17.97 13.21
CA GLY A 25 -2.45 18.54 13.88
C GLY A 25 -3.59 18.90 12.91
N VAL A 26 -3.63 18.27 11.74
CA VAL A 26 -4.67 18.55 10.73
C VAL A 26 -5.95 17.77 11.05
N GLU A 27 -7.11 18.39 10.79
CA GLU A 27 -8.39 17.69 10.88
C GLU A 27 -8.40 16.43 10.00
N VAL A 28 -8.77 15.30 10.59
CA VAL A 28 -8.70 14.00 9.94
C VAL A 28 -9.81 13.89 8.90
N ASN A 29 -9.44 13.76 7.62
CA ASN A 29 -10.40 13.58 6.53
C ASN A 29 -10.43 12.12 6.05
N GLU A 30 -11.33 11.33 6.64
CA GLU A 30 -11.48 9.90 6.33
C GLU A 30 -11.83 9.63 4.86
N ALA A 31 -12.64 10.48 4.23
CA ALA A 31 -13.05 10.29 2.84
C ALA A 31 -11.86 10.36 1.87
N VAL A 32 -10.97 11.35 2.09
CA VAL A 32 -9.76 11.54 1.30
C VAL A 32 -8.74 10.42 1.56
N MET A 33 -8.60 9.99 2.82
CA MET A 33 -7.76 8.84 3.17
C MET A 33 -8.22 7.57 2.46
N ARG A 34 -9.51 7.24 2.54
CA ARG A 34 -10.10 6.08 1.86
C ARG A 34 -9.88 6.14 0.35
N GLN A 35 -10.10 7.29 -0.28
CA GLN A 35 -9.89 7.46 -1.71
C GLN A 35 -8.43 7.25 -2.10
N ALA A 36 -7.49 7.76 -1.29
CA ALA A 36 -6.06 7.58 -1.53
C ALA A 36 -5.63 6.11 -1.43
N VAL A 37 -6.17 5.37 -0.44
CA VAL A 37 -5.94 3.92 -0.29
C VAL A 37 -6.49 3.13 -1.48
N LEU A 38 -7.76 3.35 -1.84
CA LEU A 38 -8.37 2.66 -2.98
C LEU A 38 -7.61 2.93 -4.28
N ARG A 39 -7.14 4.17 -4.47
CA ARG A 39 -6.30 4.56 -5.59
C ARG A 39 -4.96 3.80 -5.58
N GLN A 40 -4.29 3.70 -4.44
CA GLN A 40 -3.03 2.94 -4.33
C GLN A 40 -3.26 1.45 -4.68
N LEU A 41 -4.26 0.82 -4.05
CA LEU A 41 -4.61 -0.59 -4.30
C LEU A 41 -5.04 -0.86 -5.75
N ALA A 42 -5.72 0.09 -6.40
CA ALA A 42 -6.07 -0.01 -7.81
C ALA A 42 -4.84 0.09 -8.71
N ASN A 43 -3.90 0.98 -8.38
CA ASN A 43 -2.66 1.18 -9.16
C ASN A 43 -1.68 0.01 -9.06
N GLU A 44 -1.71 -0.75 -7.96
CA GLU A 44 -0.91 -1.97 -7.79
C GLU A 44 -1.38 -3.13 -8.70
N ARG A 45 -2.58 -3.04 -9.29
CA ARG A 45 -3.12 -4.08 -10.18
C ARG A 45 -2.52 -4.00 -11.59
N LEU A 46 -1.82 -5.05 -11.99
CA LEU A 46 -1.20 -5.20 -13.33
C LEU A 46 -2.21 -5.30 -14.48
N GLY A 47 -3.37 -5.91 -14.27
CA GLY A 47 -4.43 -6.00 -15.30
C GLY A 47 -4.10 -6.88 -16.52
N THR A 48 -3.32 -7.95 -16.34
CA THR A 48 -2.85 -8.85 -17.42
C THR A 48 -3.84 -9.96 -17.82
N HIS A 49 -5.07 -9.93 -17.32
CA HIS A 49 -6.08 -10.94 -17.65
C HIS A 49 -6.60 -10.75 -19.07
N SER A 50 -6.75 -11.86 -19.81
CA SER A 50 -7.28 -11.83 -21.17
C SER A 50 -8.01 -13.12 -21.50
N THR A 51 -9.02 -13.02 -22.36
CA THR A 51 -9.74 -14.16 -22.92
C THR A 51 -9.82 -14.04 -24.44
N LYS A 52 -9.90 -15.19 -25.12
CA LYS A 52 -10.04 -15.22 -26.58
C LYS A 52 -11.51 -15.02 -26.94
N THR A 53 -11.81 -13.89 -27.56
CA THR A 53 -13.12 -13.68 -28.22
C THR A 53 -13.23 -14.60 -29.44
N ARG A 54 -14.43 -14.75 -30.00
CA ARG A 54 -14.67 -15.57 -31.21
C ARG A 54 -13.75 -15.24 -32.39
N GLY A 55 -13.23 -14.01 -32.48
CA GLY A 55 -12.29 -13.59 -33.52
C GLY A 55 -10.85 -14.08 -33.29
N LEU A 56 -10.46 -14.29 -32.04
CA LEU A 56 -9.11 -14.70 -31.63
C LEU A 56 -8.97 -16.23 -31.50
N VAL A 57 -10.09 -16.96 -31.43
CA VAL A 57 -10.08 -18.43 -31.45
C VAL A 57 -9.73 -18.94 -32.85
N ARG A 58 -8.85 -19.96 -32.93
CA ARG A 58 -8.45 -20.63 -34.18
C ARG A 58 -9.61 -21.48 -34.72
N GLY A 59 -9.79 -21.53 -36.04
CA GLY A 59 -10.81 -22.35 -36.71
C GLY A 59 -11.86 -21.53 -37.47
N GLY A 60 -13.09 -22.04 -37.61
CA GLY A 60 -14.23 -21.38 -38.28
C GLY A 60 -14.01 -20.95 -39.74
N GLY A 61 -14.65 -19.86 -40.17
CA GLY A 61 -14.59 -19.36 -41.55
C GLY A 61 -15.64 -19.99 -42.47
N LYS A 62 -15.67 -21.32 -42.56
CA LYS A 62 -16.74 -22.04 -43.26
C LYS A 62 -17.98 -22.19 -42.38
N LYS A 63 -19.15 -21.90 -42.94
CA LYS A 63 -20.44 -22.17 -42.27
C LYS A 63 -20.59 -23.68 -42.05
N PRO A 64 -20.92 -24.16 -40.84
CA PRO A 64 -20.98 -25.59 -40.55
C PRO A 64 -21.96 -26.37 -41.45
N TRP A 65 -23.11 -25.76 -41.77
CA TRP A 65 -24.08 -26.32 -42.71
C TRP A 65 -24.96 -25.22 -43.36
N LYS A 66 -25.68 -25.59 -44.44
CA LYS A 66 -26.61 -24.72 -45.17
C LYS A 66 -27.74 -24.18 -44.26
N GLN A 67 -28.32 -23.03 -44.63
CA GLN A 67 -29.29 -22.30 -43.77
C GLN A 67 -30.61 -23.04 -43.51
N LYS A 68 -31.04 -23.91 -44.42
CA LYS A 68 -32.31 -24.65 -44.37
C LYS A 68 -32.12 -26.07 -44.94
N GLY A 69 -33.05 -26.98 -44.64
CA GLY A 69 -33.07 -28.33 -45.21
C GLY A 69 -32.07 -29.31 -44.59
N THR A 70 -31.78 -29.17 -43.29
CA THR A 70 -30.86 -30.05 -42.53
C THR A 70 -31.45 -30.62 -41.24
N GLY A 71 -32.62 -30.13 -40.78
CA GLY A 71 -33.23 -30.53 -39.50
C GLY A 71 -32.49 -30.06 -38.24
N ARG A 72 -31.33 -29.40 -38.37
CA ARG A 72 -30.50 -28.90 -37.27
C ARG A 72 -30.76 -27.42 -36.99
N ALA A 73 -30.44 -26.96 -35.78
CA ALA A 73 -30.42 -25.54 -35.43
C ALA A 73 -29.51 -24.74 -36.39
N ARG A 74 -29.82 -23.46 -36.63
CA ARG A 74 -29.01 -22.63 -37.54
C ARG A 74 -27.74 -22.16 -36.84
N VAL A 75 -26.59 -22.35 -37.48
CA VAL A 75 -25.29 -21.95 -36.94
C VAL A 75 -24.45 -21.22 -37.99
N GLY A 76 -23.81 -20.13 -37.57
CA GLY A 76 -22.95 -19.32 -38.43
C GLY A 76 -21.48 -19.74 -38.42
N SER A 77 -20.95 -20.19 -37.27
CA SER A 77 -19.53 -20.54 -37.11
C SER A 77 -19.35 -21.52 -35.95
N THR A 78 -18.35 -22.40 -36.06
CA THR A 78 -17.91 -23.27 -34.95
C THR A 78 -17.20 -22.51 -33.83
N ARG A 79 -16.76 -21.27 -34.08
CA ARG A 79 -16.16 -20.38 -33.07
C ARG A 79 -17.19 -19.65 -32.20
N SER A 80 -18.47 -20.00 -32.35
CA SER A 80 -19.54 -19.42 -31.56
C SER A 80 -19.33 -19.74 -30.07
N PRO A 81 -19.55 -18.80 -29.16
CA PRO A 81 -19.45 -19.03 -27.71
C PRO A 81 -20.36 -20.11 -27.16
N LEU A 82 -21.43 -20.45 -27.89
CA LEU A 82 -22.35 -21.54 -27.55
C LEU A 82 -21.72 -22.93 -27.78
N TRP A 83 -20.61 -23.00 -28.51
CA TRP A 83 -19.96 -24.26 -28.88
C TRP A 83 -18.78 -24.56 -27.96
N VAL A 84 -18.53 -25.85 -27.72
CA VAL A 84 -17.32 -26.32 -27.04
C VAL A 84 -16.08 -25.90 -27.85
N GLY A 85 -15.13 -25.25 -27.20
CA GLY A 85 -13.95 -24.66 -27.87
C GLY A 85 -14.22 -23.36 -28.62
N GLY A 86 -15.43 -22.79 -28.49
CA GLY A 86 -15.77 -21.46 -28.98
C GLY A 86 -15.13 -20.33 -28.17
N GLY A 87 -15.29 -19.08 -28.63
CA GLY A 87 -14.76 -17.91 -27.91
C GLY A 87 -15.59 -17.51 -26.69
N THR A 88 -14.99 -16.78 -25.75
CA THR A 88 -15.70 -16.23 -24.57
C THR A 88 -16.42 -14.92 -24.92
N ILE A 89 -17.67 -14.75 -24.48
CA ILE A 89 -18.42 -13.47 -24.59
C ILE A 89 -18.15 -12.65 -23.33
N TRP A 90 -17.83 -11.36 -23.51
CA TRP A 90 -17.60 -10.39 -22.41
C TRP A 90 -16.64 -10.90 -21.33
N GLY A 91 -15.64 -11.68 -21.74
CA GLY A 91 -14.58 -12.09 -20.85
C GLY A 91 -13.64 -10.93 -20.50
N PRO A 92 -12.76 -11.13 -19.51
CA PRO A 92 -11.79 -10.13 -19.11
C PRO A 92 -10.83 -9.80 -20.27
N HIS A 93 -10.49 -8.52 -20.37
CA HIS A 93 -9.51 -7.99 -21.32
C HIS A 93 -8.46 -7.14 -20.60
N PRO A 94 -7.20 -7.11 -21.08
CA PRO A 94 -6.15 -6.34 -20.43
C PRO A 94 -6.53 -4.87 -20.37
N ARG A 95 -6.44 -4.27 -19.19
CA ARG A 95 -6.74 -2.85 -18.97
C ARG A 95 -5.92 -2.28 -17.84
N SER A 96 -5.71 -0.96 -17.88
CA SER A 96 -5.15 -0.24 -16.76
C SER A 96 -6.22 0.01 -15.69
N TYR A 97 -5.87 -0.26 -14.44
CA TYR A 97 -6.67 0.06 -13.26
C TYR A 97 -6.26 1.41 -12.64
N ALA A 98 -5.33 2.13 -13.27
CA ALA A 98 -4.72 3.29 -12.69
C ALA A 98 -5.72 4.43 -12.45
N GLN A 99 -5.77 4.93 -11.21
CA GLN A 99 -6.57 6.07 -10.80
C GLN A 99 -5.68 7.27 -10.49
N LYS A 100 -5.99 8.42 -11.11
CA LYS A 100 -5.31 9.69 -10.87
C LYS A 100 -5.93 10.40 -9.67
N MET A 101 -5.09 11.10 -8.89
CA MET A 101 -5.52 11.90 -7.76
C MET A 101 -4.65 13.17 -7.67
N PRO A 102 -5.22 14.37 -7.44
CA PRO A 102 -4.46 15.60 -7.29
C PRO A 102 -3.39 15.49 -6.21
N ARG A 103 -2.24 16.14 -6.42
CA ARG A 103 -1.10 16.10 -5.46
C ARG A 103 -1.49 16.64 -4.09
N LYS A 104 -2.28 17.73 -4.04
CA LYS A 104 -2.77 18.31 -2.79
C LYS A 104 -3.62 17.32 -1.98
N ALA A 105 -4.55 16.62 -2.63
CA ALA A 105 -5.38 15.61 -1.99
C ALA A 105 -4.56 14.41 -1.48
N ARG A 106 -3.52 13.99 -2.22
CA ARG A 106 -2.59 12.94 -1.77
C ARG A 106 -1.82 13.35 -0.51
N ARG A 107 -1.32 14.58 -0.47
CA ARG A 107 -0.63 15.13 0.71
C ARG A 107 -1.58 15.24 1.90
N LEU A 108 -2.82 15.72 1.67
CA LEU A 108 -3.84 15.80 2.70
C LEU A 108 -4.14 14.42 3.31
N ALA A 109 -4.25 13.37 2.50
CA ALA A 109 -4.44 12.01 3.00
C ALA A 109 -3.32 11.58 3.97
N VAL A 110 -2.06 11.84 3.61
CA VAL A 110 -0.90 11.49 4.45
C VAL A 110 -0.89 12.32 5.73
N LYS A 111 -1.16 13.63 5.66
CA LYS A 111 -1.27 14.51 6.83
C LYS A 111 -2.38 14.04 7.78
N SER A 112 -3.57 13.73 7.25
CA SER A 112 -4.68 13.21 8.06
C SER A 112 -4.33 11.88 8.72
N ALA A 113 -3.62 10.97 8.03
CA ALA A 113 -3.20 9.70 8.63
C ALA A 113 -2.14 9.88 9.72
N LEU A 114 -1.17 10.78 9.53
CA LEU A 114 -0.18 11.09 10.56
C LEU A 114 -0.81 11.78 11.77
N SER A 115 -1.76 12.69 11.53
CA SER A 115 -2.50 13.37 12.61
C SER A 115 -3.36 12.39 13.40
N ASP A 116 -4.02 11.45 12.72
CA ASP A 116 -4.76 10.36 13.37
C ASP A 116 -3.87 9.50 14.28
N LYS A 117 -2.67 9.12 13.79
CA LYS A 117 -1.69 8.36 14.59
C LYS A 117 -1.18 9.09 15.82
N VAL A 118 -1.12 10.42 15.77
CA VAL A 118 -0.78 11.25 16.93
C VAL A 118 -1.97 11.29 17.90
N ASN A 119 -3.19 11.49 17.40
CA ASN A 119 -4.40 11.53 18.23
C ASN A 119 -4.67 10.20 18.96
N THR A 120 -4.33 9.06 18.34
CA THR A 120 -4.48 7.72 18.94
C THR A 120 -3.29 7.29 19.80
N ASN A 121 -2.26 8.13 19.98
CA ASN A 121 -1.01 7.80 20.67
C ASN A 121 -0.31 6.55 20.10
N GLU A 122 -0.35 6.39 18.78
CA GLU A 122 0.29 5.28 18.05
C GLU A 122 1.62 5.66 17.40
N LEU A 123 2.01 6.94 17.49
CA LEU A 123 3.27 7.47 16.99
C LEU A 123 4.31 7.57 18.11
N PHE A 124 5.45 6.91 17.92
CA PHE A 124 6.59 6.89 18.81
C PHE A 124 7.80 7.51 18.10
N VAL A 125 8.34 8.58 18.69
CA VAL A 125 9.55 9.22 18.17
C VAL A 125 10.78 8.59 18.81
N LEU A 126 11.69 8.08 18.00
CA LEU A 126 12.99 7.58 18.42
C LEU A 126 14.07 8.63 18.14
N ASP A 127 15.02 8.79 19.06
CA ASP A 127 16.14 9.71 18.85
C ASP A 127 16.98 9.27 17.64
N GLU A 128 17.48 8.03 17.69
CA GLU A 128 18.28 7.44 16.62
C GLU A 128 18.17 5.91 16.66
N ILE A 129 18.34 5.27 15.50
CA ILE A 129 18.39 3.80 15.37
C ILE A 129 19.73 3.44 14.73
N THR A 130 20.77 3.26 15.54
CA THR A 130 22.08 2.81 15.06
C THR A 130 22.23 1.31 15.30
N LEU A 131 22.35 0.55 14.21
CA LEU A 131 22.58 -0.90 14.24
C LEU A 131 23.97 -1.19 13.66
N ALA A 132 24.85 -1.80 14.46
CA ALA A 132 26.22 -2.10 14.04
C ALA A 132 26.29 -3.23 12.99
N ALA A 133 25.31 -4.14 13.01
CA ALA A 133 25.21 -5.25 12.07
C ALA A 133 23.74 -5.50 11.70
N PRO A 134 23.45 -6.00 10.48
CA PRO A 134 22.08 -6.27 10.06
C PRO A 134 21.51 -7.52 10.73
N LYS A 135 21.15 -7.44 12.02
CA LYS A 135 20.58 -8.53 12.81
C LYS A 135 19.10 -8.27 13.13
N THR A 136 18.23 -9.18 12.67
CA THR A 136 16.79 -9.16 12.96
C THR A 136 16.48 -9.13 14.47
N LYS A 137 17.32 -9.79 15.28
CA LYS A 137 17.19 -9.83 16.75
C LYS A 137 17.16 -8.43 17.38
N GLU A 138 17.90 -7.47 16.82
CA GLU A 138 17.96 -6.11 17.36
C GLU A 138 16.61 -5.39 17.19
N ILE A 139 15.97 -5.52 16.03
CA ILE A 139 14.61 -4.99 15.79
C ILE A 139 13.58 -5.68 16.69
N VAL A 140 13.68 -7.01 16.86
CA VAL A 140 12.79 -7.75 17.76
C VAL A 140 12.94 -7.27 19.20
N ASN A 141 14.17 -7.01 19.66
CA ASN A 141 14.42 -6.47 20.99
C ASN A 141 13.78 -5.08 21.16
N ILE A 142 13.89 -4.21 20.16
CA ILE A 142 13.23 -2.89 20.18
C ILE A 142 11.73 -3.07 20.35
N ILE A 143 11.08 -3.88 19.51
CA ILE A 143 9.63 -4.12 19.57
C ILE A 143 9.21 -4.68 20.95
N ASN A 144 10.01 -5.59 21.51
CA ASN A 144 9.75 -6.18 22.82
C ASN A 144 9.90 -5.17 23.97
N ASN A 145 10.87 -4.24 23.89
CA ASN A 145 11.05 -3.19 24.90
C ASN A 145 9.82 -2.31 25.03
N PHE A 146 9.15 -2.03 23.91
CA PHE A 146 7.89 -1.27 23.88
C PHE A 146 6.64 -2.13 24.12
N LYS A 147 6.80 -3.44 24.37
CA LYS A 147 5.71 -4.40 24.61
C LYS A 147 4.72 -4.52 23.42
N PHE A 148 5.19 -4.30 22.20
CA PHE A 148 4.37 -4.40 20.97
C PHE A 148 4.54 -5.75 20.25
N ALA A 149 4.86 -6.81 21.01
CA ALA A 149 5.05 -8.14 20.45
C ALA A 149 3.77 -8.63 19.76
N GLY A 150 3.86 -8.94 18.46
CA GLY A 150 2.73 -9.42 17.65
C GLY A 150 1.91 -8.32 16.97
N GLU A 151 2.21 -7.05 17.23
CA GLU A 151 1.58 -5.92 16.53
C GLU A 151 2.24 -5.62 15.18
N LYS A 152 1.51 -4.89 14.33
CA LYS A 152 2.05 -4.43 13.04
C LYS A 152 2.79 -3.12 13.24
N VAL A 153 4.08 -3.12 12.95
CA VAL A 153 4.98 -1.99 13.26
C VAL A 153 5.58 -1.44 11.98
N LEU A 154 5.54 -0.12 11.82
CA LEU A 154 6.20 0.59 10.73
C LEU A 154 7.33 1.46 11.29
N PHE A 155 8.56 1.20 10.85
CA PHE A 155 9.72 2.05 11.09
C PHE A 155 9.89 3.02 9.93
N ILE A 156 9.95 4.31 10.22
CA ILE A 156 10.29 5.37 9.26
C ILE A 156 11.65 5.94 9.66
N THR A 157 12.64 5.68 8.82
CA THR A 157 14.03 6.12 9.02
C THR A 157 14.53 6.92 7.82
N ASP A 158 15.65 7.62 8.02
CA ASP A 158 16.26 8.42 6.96
C ASP A 158 17.19 7.59 6.07
N ASN A 159 16.59 6.63 5.35
CA ASN A 159 17.25 5.75 4.38
C ASN A 159 18.32 4.80 4.96
N ASP A 160 18.04 4.22 6.14
CA ASP A 160 18.88 3.16 6.70
C ASP A 160 18.62 1.79 6.05
N GLU A 161 19.46 1.42 5.09
CA GLU A 161 19.42 0.08 4.49
C GLU A 161 19.56 -1.04 5.52
N ILE A 162 20.34 -0.82 6.59
CA ILE A 162 20.57 -1.81 7.64
C ILE A 162 19.25 -2.10 8.36
N VAL A 163 18.51 -1.06 8.75
CA VAL A 163 17.19 -1.19 9.40
C VAL A 163 16.20 -1.88 8.45
N ALA A 164 16.19 -1.48 7.18
CA ALA A 164 15.35 -2.12 6.16
C ALA A 164 15.63 -3.62 5.99
N ARG A 165 16.91 -4.03 6.01
CA ARG A 165 17.31 -5.45 5.95
C ARG A 165 16.91 -6.21 7.21
N CYS A 166 17.03 -5.60 8.39
CA CYS A 166 16.65 -6.22 9.65
C CYS A 166 15.15 -6.44 9.79
N ALA A 167 14.33 -5.49 9.31
CA ALA A 167 12.88 -5.57 9.42
C ALA A 167 12.24 -6.56 8.42
N ARG A 168 12.85 -6.73 7.23
CA ARG A 168 12.24 -7.45 6.09
C ARG A 168 11.79 -8.88 6.38
N ASN A 169 12.50 -9.60 7.25
CA ASN A 169 12.20 -11.00 7.56
C ASN A 169 11.09 -11.17 8.62
N ILE A 170 10.70 -10.09 9.31
CA ILE A 170 9.75 -10.15 10.42
C ILE A 170 8.34 -9.88 9.87
N THR A 171 7.40 -10.79 10.17
CA THR A 171 6.01 -10.65 9.74
C THR A 171 5.33 -9.50 10.47
N GLY A 172 4.60 -8.67 9.73
CA GLY A 172 3.92 -7.50 10.31
C GLY A 172 4.82 -6.29 10.58
N VAL A 173 6.13 -6.40 10.37
CA VAL A 173 7.07 -5.28 10.54
C VAL A 173 7.56 -4.82 9.18
N LYS A 174 7.53 -3.51 8.96
CA LYS A 174 8.08 -2.90 7.75
C LYS A 174 8.96 -1.72 8.13
N ALA A 175 10.04 -1.52 7.40
CA ALA A 175 10.86 -0.33 7.48
C ALA A 175 10.85 0.36 6.12
N VAL A 176 10.59 1.67 6.12
CA VAL A 176 10.43 2.48 4.92
C VAL A 176 11.22 3.77 5.11
N SER A 177 11.84 4.27 4.04
CA SER A 177 12.49 5.58 4.07
C SER A 177 11.46 6.70 4.12
N THR A 178 11.87 7.90 4.55
CA THR A 178 11.04 9.12 4.49
C THR A 178 10.42 9.37 3.11
N GLU A 179 11.13 9.05 2.02
CA GLU A 179 10.64 9.18 0.64
C GLU A 179 9.59 8.13 0.25
N GLY A 180 9.62 6.95 0.88
CA GLY A 180 8.72 5.84 0.58
C GLY A 180 7.40 5.86 1.36
N VAL A 181 7.18 6.86 2.21
CA VAL A 181 5.99 6.97 3.06
C VAL A 181 4.74 7.04 2.20
N ASN A 182 3.79 6.13 2.45
CA ASN A 182 2.56 6.02 1.71
C ASN A 182 1.36 5.80 2.64
N ILE A 183 0.17 6.13 2.13
CA ILE A 183 -1.07 6.09 2.91
C ILE A 183 -1.43 4.66 3.35
N PHE A 184 -1.17 3.67 2.51
CA PHE A 184 -1.49 2.28 2.82
C PHE A 184 -0.67 1.78 4.02
N ASP A 185 0.64 1.97 4.00
CA ASP A 185 1.53 1.53 5.08
C ASP A 185 1.20 2.24 6.40
N LEU A 186 0.91 3.55 6.37
CA LEU A 186 0.52 4.31 7.55
C LEU A 186 -0.75 3.77 8.22
N LEU A 187 -1.73 3.31 7.43
CA LEU A 187 -2.98 2.77 7.95
C LEU A 187 -2.90 1.25 8.24
N HIS A 188 -2.05 0.52 7.53
CA HIS A 188 -1.92 -0.93 7.68
C HIS A 188 -1.18 -1.34 8.96
N HIS A 189 -0.25 -0.50 9.42
CA HIS A 189 0.53 -0.74 10.64
C HIS A 189 -0.10 0.02 11.81
N THR A 190 -0.22 -0.64 12.96
CA THR A 190 -0.83 -0.06 14.15
C THR A 190 0.15 0.93 14.78
N LYS A 191 1.39 0.50 15.05
CA LYS A 191 2.39 1.35 15.70
C LYS A 191 3.39 1.93 14.70
N LEU A 192 3.69 3.21 14.86
CA LEU A 192 4.61 3.95 14.01
C LEU A 192 5.84 4.37 14.83
N PHE A 193 7.04 3.91 14.44
CA PHE A 193 8.29 4.42 14.97
C PHE A 193 8.93 5.35 13.95
N VAL A 194 9.21 6.60 14.33
CA VAL A 194 9.81 7.60 13.45
C VAL A 194 11.06 8.16 14.10
N THR A 195 12.18 8.20 13.38
CA THR A 195 13.38 8.86 13.91
C THR A 195 13.22 10.38 13.92
N LYS A 196 13.89 11.07 14.85
CA LYS A 196 13.88 12.54 14.90
C LYS A 196 14.31 13.18 13.57
N SER A 197 15.31 12.59 12.90
CA SER A 197 15.74 12.98 11.56
C SER A 197 14.64 12.82 10.50
N ALA A 198 13.87 11.73 10.58
CA ALA A 198 12.76 11.47 9.67
C ALA A 198 11.60 12.45 9.88
N VAL A 199 11.30 12.82 11.13
CA VAL A 199 10.28 13.83 11.44
C VAL A 199 10.60 15.16 10.74
N ALA A 200 11.83 15.66 10.87
CA ALA A 200 12.23 16.93 10.26
C ALA A 200 12.04 16.94 8.73
N LYS A 201 12.39 15.83 8.06
CA LYS A 201 12.19 15.69 6.60
C LYS A 201 10.72 15.59 6.20
N ILE A 202 9.91 14.88 6.98
CA ILE A 202 8.47 14.77 6.73
C ILE A 202 7.83 16.16 6.83
N GLU A 203 8.22 16.94 7.84
CA GLU A 203 7.74 18.31 8.02
C GLU A 203 8.13 19.20 6.84
N GLU A 204 9.37 19.14 6.37
CA GLU A 204 9.83 19.93 5.22
C GLU A 204 9.04 19.62 3.92
N VAL A 205 8.79 18.34 3.64
CA VAL A 205 8.17 17.91 2.37
C VAL A 205 6.65 18.14 2.35
N LEU A 206 6.02 18.06 3.52
CA LEU A 206 4.57 18.16 3.67
C LEU A 206 4.09 19.54 4.10
N ALA A 207 4.93 20.39 4.71
CA ALA A 207 4.59 21.78 5.02
C ALA A 207 4.00 22.51 3.80
#